data_AF-A0A9Y2JJW6-F1
#
_entry.id   AF-A0A9Y2JJW6-F1
#
_cell.length_a   1.000
_cell.length_b   1.000
_cell.length_c   1.000
_cell.angle_alpha   90.00
_cell.angle_beta   90.00
_cell.angle_gamma   90.00
#
_symmetry.space_group_name_H-M   'P 1'
#
loop_
_entity.id
_entity.type
_entity.pdbx_description
1 polymer ?
#
loop_
_entity_poly.entity_id
_entity_poly.type
_entity_poly.pdbx_seq_one_letter_code
_entity_poly.pdbx_strand_id
1 'polypeptide(L)'
;MSHSTQLNTETINQQAARHDETADNISQQLDQLKSQVEATLAASTSSATRALSTTTDRWVESVRKSVLDHLHAMAENMRREAKNQDAMDSDSMQSILNVPMETGNFLGV
;
A
#
# COMPACT_ATOMS: atom_id res chain seq x y z
N MET A 1 -2.41 -27.60 -3.63
CA MET A 1 -3.84 -27.28 -3.80
C MET A 1 -3.89 -26.03 -4.66
N SER A 2 -4.47 -26.11 -5.86
CA SER A 2 -4.55 -24.98 -6.80
C SER A 2 -5.39 -23.86 -6.17
N HIS A 3 -4.79 -22.71 -5.88
CA HIS A 3 -5.57 -21.51 -5.55
C HIS A 3 -6.45 -21.14 -6.75
N SER A 4 -7.72 -20.83 -6.51
CA SER A 4 -8.66 -20.43 -7.57
C SER A 4 -8.41 -18.98 -8.00
N THR A 5 -7.76 -18.18 -7.13
CA THR A 5 -7.34 -16.81 -7.37
C THR A 5 -5.90 -16.75 -7.92
N GLN A 6 -5.67 -15.85 -8.88
CA GLN A 6 -4.43 -15.79 -9.68
C GLN A 6 -3.22 -15.16 -8.95
N LEU A 7 -3.43 -14.48 -7.82
CA LEU A 7 -2.37 -13.81 -7.07
C LEU A 7 -2.23 -14.41 -5.68
N ASN A 8 -0.99 -14.70 -5.28
CA ASN A 8 -0.68 -15.14 -3.92
C ASN A 8 -0.88 -13.96 -2.94
N THR A 9 -1.68 -14.16 -1.90
CA THR A 9 -1.96 -13.16 -0.84
C THR A 9 -0.69 -12.70 -0.13
N GLU A 10 0.32 -13.57 -0.03
CA GLU A 10 1.64 -13.20 0.48
C GLU A 10 2.34 -12.17 -0.41
N THR A 11 2.24 -12.30 -1.73
CA THR A 11 2.77 -11.31 -2.68
C THR A 11 2.05 -9.97 -2.55
N ILE A 12 0.72 -9.97 -2.36
CA ILE A 12 -0.07 -8.75 -2.15
C ILE A 12 0.36 -8.05 -0.85
N ASN A 13 0.51 -8.81 0.24
CA ASN A 13 0.97 -8.27 1.52
C ASN A 13 2.41 -7.72 1.44
N GLN A 14 3.30 -8.38 0.69
CA GLN A 14 4.64 -7.86 0.43
C GLN A 14 4.62 -6.53 -0.34
N GLN A 15 3.74 -6.37 -1.33
CA GLN A 15 3.60 -5.08 -2.01
C GLN A 15 3.05 -4.01 -1.06
N ALA A 16 2.03 -4.32 -0.25
CA ALA A 16 1.52 -3.38 0.76
C ALA A 16 2.62 -2.92 1.72
N ALA A 17 3.49 -3.84 2.19
CA ALA A 17 4.63 -3.50 3.03
C ALA A 17 5.63 -2.57 2.33
N ARG A 18 5.90 -2.76 1.03
CA ARG A 18 6.76 -1.86 0.26
C ARG A 18 6.18 -0.45 0.13
N HIS A 19 4.87 -0.33 0.03
CA HIS A 19 4.20 0.99 0.01
C HIS A 19 4.35 1.71 1.36
N ASP A 20 4.21 1.00 2.48
CA ASP A 20 4.45 1.56 3.81
C ASP A 20 5.93 1.95 3.99
N GLU A 21 6.88 1.11 3.58
CA GLU A 21 8.32 1.43 3.63
C GLU A 21 8.68 2.64 2.76
N THR A 22 8.07 2.76 1.59
CA THR A 22 8.25 3.91 0.70
C THR A 22 7.69 5.18 1.32
N ALA A 23 6.54 5.10 1.99
CA ALA A 23 5.95 6.23 2.70
C ALA A 23 6.87 6.72 3.84
N ASP A 24 7.42 5.79 4.62
CA ASP A 24 8.39 6.10 5.68
C ASP A 24 9.66 6.75 5.12
N ASN A 25 10.19 6.23 4.02
CA ASN A 25 11.37 6.79 3.36
C ASN A 25 11.13 8.22 2.87
N ILE A 26 9.98 8.47 2.22
CA ILE A 26 9.59 9.81 1.78
C ILE A 26 9.45 10.75 2.99
N SER A 27 8.81 10.32 4.07
CA SER A 27 8.67 11.14 5.27
C SER A 27 10.04 11.55 5.84
N GLN A 28 10.99 10.63 5.91
CA GLN A 28 12.36 10.93 6.35
C GLN A 28 13.07 11.91 5.43
N GLN A 29 12.93 11.77 4.11
CA GLN A 29 13.52 12.71 3.14
C GLN A 29 12.92 14.11 3.27
N LEU A 30 11.61 14.22 3.53
CA LEU A 30 10.94 15.51 3.76
C LEU A 30 11.46 16.20 5.03
N ASP A 31 11.69 15.44 6.09
CA ASP A 31 12.24 15.97 7.34
C ASP A 31 13.71 16.43 7.16
N GLN A 32 14.50 15.67 6.40
CA GLN A 32 15.85 16.08 6.02
C GLN A 32 15.84 17.36 5.17
N LEU A 33 14.93 17.48 4.20
CA LEU A 33 14.81 18.69 3.39
C LEU A 33 14.47 19.91 4.25
N LYS A 34 13.53 19.78 5.19
CA LYS A 34 13.21 20.84 6.15
C LYS A 34 14.44 21.28 6.92
N SER A 35 15.17 20.33 7.48
CA SER A 35 16.40 20.62 8.24
C SER A 35 17.45 21.36 7.40
N GLN A 36 17.64 20.97 6.13
CA GLN A 36 18.57 21.65 5.22
C GLN A 36 18.14 23.09 4.89
N VAL A 37 16.83 23.32 4.71
CA VAL A 37 16.28 24.65 4.46
C VAL A 37 16.39 25.55 5.69
N GLU A 38 16.15 25.01 6.89
CA GLU A 38 16.38 25.73 8.16
C GLU A 38 17.86 26.09 8.35
N ALA A 39 18.78 25.17 8.05
CA ALA A 39 20.22 25.45 8.09
C ALA A 39 20.61 26.57 7.10
N THR A 40 20.01 26.58 5.91
CA THR A 40 20.23 27.65 4.91
C THR A 40 19.66 28.99 5.38
N LEU A 41 18.51 28.99 6.06
CA LEU A 41 17.90 30.18 6.66
C LEU A 41 18.80 30.76 7.77
N ALA A 42 19.40 29.90 8.59
CA ALA A 42 20.35 30.30 9.62
C ALA A 42 21.62 30.94 9.03
N ALA A 43 22.08 30.47 7.87
CA ALA A 43 23.23 31.03 7.16
C ALA A 43 22.92 32.33 6.40
N SER A 44 21.67 32.55 5.99
CA SER A 44 21.25 33.74 5.24
C SER A 44 19.78 34.08 5.46
N THR A 45 19.50 35.21 6.14
CA THR A 45 18.14 35.68 6.44
C THR A 45 17.53 36.58 5.36
N SER A 46 18.03 36.47 4.13
CA SER A 46 17.52 37.24 2.99
C SER A 46 16.02 37.02 2.77
N SER A 47 15.34 37.98 2.14
CA SER A 47 13.93 37.82 1.75
C SER A 47 13.71 36.59 0.85
N ALA A 48 14.69 36.28 -0.01
CA ALA A 48 14.66 35.09 -0.85
C ALA A 48 14.74 33.80 -0.02
N THR A 49 15.59 33.73 1.00
CA THR A 49 15.71 32.54 1.86
C THR A 49 14.46 32.31 2.70
N ARG A 50 13.80 33.39 3.17
CA ARG A 50 12.49 33.29 3.85
C ARG A 50 11.39 32.80 2.92
N ALA A 51 11.37 33.28 1.68
CA ALA A 51 10.43 32.80 0.67
C ALA A 51 10.65 31.32 0.32
N LEU A 52 11.91 30.87 0.27
CA LEU A 52 12.27 29.46 0.10
C LEU A 52 11.71 28.62 1.25
N SER A 53 11.96 28.98 2.50
CA SER A 53 11.42 28.27 3.68
C SER A 53 9.90 28.14 3.64
N THR A 54 9.19 29.24 3.36
CA THR A 54 7.72 29.21 3.25
C THR A 54 7.23 28.31 2.13
N THR A 55 7.95 28.28 1.00
CA THR A 55 7.60 27.43 -0.15
C THR A 55 7.86 25.96 0.16
N THR A 56 8.99 25.65 0.80
CA THR A 56 9.32 24.29 1.23
C THR A 56 8.31 23.77 2.24
N ASP A 57 7.90 24.58 3.22
CA ASP A 57 6.89 24.16 4.20
C ASP A 57 5.56 23.79 3.53
N ARG A 58 5.07 24.63 2.61
CA ARG A 58 3.84 24.36 1.85
C ARG A 58 3.96 23.12 0.97
N TRP A 59 5.12 22.94 0.34
CA TRP A 59 5.38 21.78 -0.50
C TRP A 59 5.43 20.49 0.33
N VAL A 60 6.17 20.47 1.44
CA VAL A 60 6.25 19.34 2.38
C VAL A 60 4.86 18.95 2.87
N GLU A 61 4.06 19.94 3.29
CA GLU A 61 2.68 19.71 3.74
C GLU A 61 1.81 19.11 2.62
N SER A 62 1.94 19.60 1.40
CA SER A 62 1.22 19.07 0.24
C SER A 62 1.63 17.64 -0.11
N VAL A 63 2.92 17.31 0.01
CA VAL A 63 3.42 15.95 -0.24
C VAL A 63 2.92 15.00 0.84
N ARG A 64 2.95 15.40 2.11
CA ARG A 64 2.42 14.60 3.23
C ARG A 64 0.93 14.29 3.01
N LYS A 65 0.12 15.30 2.72
CA LYS A 65 -1.33 15.12 2.50
C LYS A 65 -1.72 14.38 1.23
N SER A 66 -0.90 14.41 0.19
CA SER A 66 -1.26 13.78 -1.07
C SER A 66 -0.57 12.44 -1.24
N VAL A 67 0.76 12.43 -1.21
CA VAL A 67 1.55 11.25 -1.56
C VAL A 67 1.49 10.21 -0.45
N LEU A 68 1.67 10.60 0.82
CA LEU A 68 1.64 9.63 1.92
C LEU A 68 0.23 9.07 2.13
N ASP A 69 -0.79 9.93 2.10
CA ASP A 69 -2.19 9.49 2.22
C ASP A 69 -2.57 8.50 1.09
N HIS A 70 -2.14 8.76 -0.16
CA HIS A 70 -2.36 7.81 -1.26
C HIS A 70 -1.59 6.50 -1.07
N LEU A 71 -0.33 6.54 -0.60
CA LEU A 71 0.45 5.32 -0.36
C LEU A 71 -0.19 4.44 0.72
N HIS A 72 -0.63 5.05 1.82
CA HIS A 72 -1.34 4.32 2.87
C HIS A 72 -2.69 3.79 2.39
N ALA A 73 -3.47 4.58 1.65
CA ALA A 73 -4.74 4.12 1.09
C ALA A 73 -4.54 2.95 0.11
N MET A 74 -3.48 2.95 -0.70
CA MET A 74 -3.13 1.82 -1.57
C MET A 74 -2.73 0.58 -0.76
N ALA A 75 -1.91 0.74 0.27
CA ALA A 75 -1.52 -0.37 1.16
C ALA A 75 -2.75 -0.99 1.85
N GLU A 76 -3.67 -0.17 2.35
CA GLU A 76 -4.92 -0.64 2.96
C GLU A 76 -5.84 -1.35 1.96
N ASN A 77 -6.02 -0.79 0.77
CA ASN A 77 -6.82 -1.41 -0.28
C ASN A 77 -6.24 -2.76 -0.72
N MET A 78 -4.91 -2.88 -0.84
CA MET A 78 -4.25 -4.16 -1.13
C MET A 78 -4.49 -5.20 -0.03
N ARG A 79 -4.36 -4.81 1.25
CA ARG A 79 -4.66 -5.72 2.37
C ARG A 79 -6.11 -6.17 2.38
N ARG A 80 -7.04 -5.24 2.09
CA ARG A 80 -8.47 -5.54 1.96
C ARG A 80 -8.73 -6.53 0.83
N GLU A 81 -8.10 -6.33 -0.31
CA GLU A 81 -8.23 -7.22 -1.46
C GLU A 81 -7.64 -8.62 -1.18
N ALA A 82 -6.49 -8.71 -0.51
CA ALA A 82 -5.94 -10.00 -0.08
C ALA A 82 -6.92 -10.77 0.81
N LYS A 83 -7.57 -10.09 1.77
CA LYS A 83 -8.57 -10.69 2.65
C LYS A 83 -9.83 -11.15 1.88
N ASN A 84 -10.26 -10.39 0.88
CA ASN A 84 -11.40 -10.77 0.05
C ASN A 84 -11.08 -12.01 -0.80
N GLN A 85 -9.86 -12.13 -1.32
CA GLN A 85 -9.42 -13.32 -2.07
C GLN A 85 -9.40 -14.57 -1.21
N ASP A 86 -8.87 -14.49 0.02
CA ASP A 86 -8.91 -15.63 0.95
C ASP A 86 -10.35 -16.09 1.24
N ALA A 87 -11.29 -15.16 1.41
CA ALA A 87 -12.70 -15.47 1.62
C ALA A 87 -13.33 -16.14 0.38
N MET A 88 -13.08 -15.61 -0.82
CA MET A 88 -13.56 -16.19 -2.08
C MET A 88 -12.99 -17.59 -2.33
N ASP A 89 -11.72 -17.83 -2.01
CA ASP A 89 -11.09 -19.14 -2.13
C ASP A 89 -11.71 -20.15 -1.15
N SER A 90 -12.00 -19.75 0.08
CA SER A 90 -12.70 -20.57 1.07
C SER A 90 -14.11 -20.95 0.62
N ASP A 91 -14.89 -19.98 0.13
CA ASP A 91 -16.24 -20.22 -0.37
C ASP A 91 -16.23 -21.13 -1.61
N SER A 92 -15.28 -20.91 -2.51
CA SER A 92 -15.08 -21.74 -3.71
C SER A 92 -14.70 -23.17 -3.33
N MET A 93 -13.81 -23.35 -2.35
CA MET A 93 -13.42 -24.68 -1.86
C MET A 93 -14.60 -25.41 -1.21
N GLN A 94 -15.41 -24.72 -0.41
CA GLN A 94 -16.61 -25.29 0.19
C GLN A 94 -17.64 -25.69 -0.88
N SER A 95 -17.79 -24.85 -1.93
CA SER A 95 -18.64 -25.16 -3.08
C SER A 95 -18.16 -26.43 -3.80
N ILE A 96 -16.85 -26.54 -4.09
CA ILE A 96 -16.24 -27.73 -4.72
C ILE A 96 -16.45 -28.99 -3.88
N LEU A 97 -16.23 -28.92 -2.56
CA LEU A 97 -16.42 -30.05 -1.65
C LEU A 97 -17.88 -30.47 -1.52
N ASN A 98 -18.82 -29.53 -1.70
CA ASN A 98 -20.25 -29.78 -1.67
C ASN A 98 -20.83 -30.22 -3.03
N VAL A 99 -20.04 -30.25 -4.12
CA VAL A 99 -20.49 -30.86 -5.37
C VAL A 99 -20.65 -32.36 -5.10
N PRO A 100 -21.86 -32.93 -5.22
CA PRO A 100 -22.05 -34.36 -5.09
C PRO A 100 -21.19 -35.05 -6.15
N MET A 101 -20.22 -35.88 -5.73
CA MET A 101 -19.64 -36.87 -6.64
C MET A 101 -20.78 -37.76 -7.09
N GLU A 102 -21.25 -37.61 -8.33
CA GLU A 102 -22.16 -38.56 -8.96
C GLU A 102 -21.45 -39.91 -9.16
N THR A 103 -21.26 -40.67 -8.08
CA THR A 103 -20.91 -42.10 -8.16
C THR A 103 -22.08 -42.92 -8.72
N GLY A 104 -23.27 -42.33 -8.86
CA GLY A 104 -24.47 -42.95 -9.39
C GLY A 104 -24.44 -43.26 -10.89
N ASN A 105 -23.59 -42.60 -11.69
CA ASN A 105 -23.48 -42.87 -13.13
C ASN A 105 -22.19 -43.62 -13.53
N PHE A 106 -21.31 -43.94 -12.57
CA PHE A 106 -20.13 -44.79 -12.82
C PHE A 106 -20.41 -46.28 -12.61
N LEU A 107 -21.49 -46.64 -11.90
CA LEU A 107 -21.93 -48.02 -11.68
C LEU A 107 -23.24 -48.36 -12.40
N GLY A 108 -23.64 -47.55 -13.39
CA GLY A 108 -24.72 -47.91 -14.30
C GLY A 108 -24.26 -49.06 -15.19
N VAL A 109 -24.89 -50.24 -15.01
CA VAL A 109 -24.61 -51.60 -15.52
C VAL A 109 -23.42 -52.37 -14.94
#